data_AF-A0A518EYS2-F1
#
_entry.id   AF-A0A518EYS2-F1
#
_cell.length_a   1.000
_cell.length_b   1.000
_cell.length_c   1.000
_cell.angle_alpha   90.00
_cell.angle_beta   90.00
_cell.angle_gamma   90.00
#
_symmetry.space_group_name_H-M   'P 1'
#
loop_
_entity.id
_entity.type
_entity.pdbx_description
1 polymer ?
#
loop_
_entity_poly.entity_id
_entity_poly.type
_entity_poly.pdbx_seq_one_letter_code
_entity_poly.pdbx_strand_id
1 'polypeptide(L)'
;MALHPLLTISSSVILSTAACWLVLDPGRSDGSGPAAIVAASDRGEGDLMSQLQVLEKRVEDLLESQAMGAVPVARVAAASPAGSSLSEDSVRDLVRGLVKEDALTGAEDGEIVWPGGHASAADTIRAILDGDVTGEDVAGLWEEAAANGQLHDLLAAMEAEMENVPESADKHFDRARAYYSAAQAMPSNGDGNWWVDSNEAYSSALKYDPQHWEARYQKARNMSFWPVAYGGQAEAVKHFERLADQQESGNVTAGNAANYPKTYVWLGNLYAQQGKTAQARAAWERGLAAFPGDGWLLERLNSLD
;
A
#
# COMPACT_ATOMS: atom_id res chain seq x y z
N MET A 1 47.11 23.33 21.40
CA MET A 1 46.33 24.07 20.38
C MET A 1 46.49 23.29 19.07
N ALA A 2 45.60 22.34 18.83
CA ALA A 2 45.64 21.46 17.66
C ALA A 2 44.21 21.38 17.11
N LEU A 3 44.07 21.78 15.85
CA LEU A 3 42.83 21.74 15.06
C LEU A 3 42.67 20.35 14.46
N HIS A 4 41.47 19.76 14.59
CA HIS A 4 41.05 18.53 13.92
C HIS A 4 40.63 18.81 12.47
N PRO A 5 40.77 17.83 11.54
CA PRO A 5 40.38 17.97 10.15
C PRO A 5 38.90 17.65 9.94
N LEU A 6 38.23 18.47 9.13
CA LEU A 6 36.89 18.23 8.61
C LEU A 6 36.92 17.17 7.51
N LEU A 7 35.99 16.23 7.58
CA LEU A 7 35.66 15.27 6.54
C LEU A 7 35.12 15.99 5.30
N THR A 8 35.83 15.88 4.18
CA THR A 8 35.33 16.20 2.84
C THR A 8 34.80 14.92 2.21
N ILE A 9 33.47 14.76 2.13
CA ILE A 9 32.85 13.71 1.32
C ILE A 9 32.64 14.28 -0.09
N SER A 10 33.29 13.67 -1.08
CA SER A 10 33.34 14.12 -2.47
C SER A 10 32.14 13.57 -3.26
N SER A 11 31.39 14.45 -3.92
CA SER A 11 30.15 14.19 -4.69
C SER A 11 30.32 13.41 -6.01
N SER A 12 31.33 12.55 -6.14
CA SER A 12 31.74 12.00 -7.45
C SER A 12 31.10 10.65 -7.82
N VAL A 13 30.16 10.09 -7.05
CA VAL A 13 29.62 8.74 -7.29
C VAL A 13 28.30 8.73 -8.08
N ILE A 14 27.59 9.86 -8.19
CA ILE A 14 26.22 9.87 -8.76
C ILE A 14 26.19 10.13 -10.29
N LEU A 15 27.28 10.65 -10.88
CA LEU A 15 27.33 10.98 -12.31
C LEU A 15 27.57 9.79 -13.26
N SER A 16 27.81 8.57 -12.76
CA SER A 16 28.19 7.43 -13.60
C SER A 16 27.01 6.56 -14.08
N THR A 17 25.84 6.65 -13.47
CA THR A 17 24.69 5.81 -13.84
C THR A 17 23.75 6.43 -14.87
N ALA A 18 23.74 7.76 -15.03
CA ALA A 18 22.87 8.45 -15.99
C ALA A 18 23.33 8.35 -17.46
N ALA A 19 24.61 8.04 -17.71
CA ALA A 19 25.15 7.95 -19.08
C ALA A 19 24.90 6.62 -19.80
N CYS A 20 24.39 5.59 -19.12
CA CYS A 20 24.22 4.25 -19.71
C CYS A 20 22.87 4.00 -20.40
N TRP A 21 21.91 4.93 -20.36
CA TRP A 21 20.58 4.71 -20.95
C TRP A 21 20.36 5.35 -22.33
N LEU A 22 21.30 6.14 -22.84
CA LEU A 22 21.12 6.94 -24.07
C LEU A 22 21.91 6.45 -25.28
N VAL A 23 22.45 5.23 -25.24
CA VAL A 23 23.05 4.56 -26.40
C VAL A 23 22.47 3.15 -26.46
N LEU A 24 21.42 2.95 -27.26
CA LEU A 24 21.03 1.73 -27.99
C LEU A 24 19.52 1.77 -28.36
N ASP A 25 19.13 2.69 -29.26
CA ASP A 25 17.95 2.49 -30.11
C ASP A 25 18.29 2.89 -31.56
N PRO A 26 18.65 1.93 -32.43
CA PRO A 26 18.98 2.22 -33.82
C PRO A 26 17.74 2.39 -34.73
N GLY A 27 16.52 2.48 -34.19
CA GLY A 27 15.29 2.40 -34.99
C GLY A 27 14.46 3.67 -35.17
N ARG A 28 14.72 4.76 -34.44
CA ARG A 28 13.81 5.92 -34.40
C ARG A 28 14.32 7.09 -35.24
N SER A 29 13.75 7.25 -36.44
CA SER A 29 13.98 8.41 -37.32
C SER A 29 12.73 9.32 -37.35
N ASP A 30 12.35 9.87 -36.20
CA ASP A 30 11.48 11.04 -36.12
C ASP A 30 12.37 12.28 -36.03
N GLY A 31 12.26 13.18 -37.01
CA GLY A 31 13.14 14.32 -37.27
C GLY A 31 13.19 15.44 -36.22
N SER A 32 13.26 15.11 -34.93
CA SER A 32 13.53 16.03 -33.85
C SER A 32 15.02 16.37 -33.86
N GLY A 33 15.37 17.51 -34.45
CA GLY A 33 16.75 18.00 -34.50
C GLY A 33 17.37 18.20 -33.10
N PRO A 34 18.71 18.25 -33.01
CA PRO A 34 19.48 18.31 -31.75
C PRO A 34 19.08 19.44 -30.79
N ALA A 35 18.46 20.51 -31.28
CA ALA A 35 17.94 21.60 -30.45
C ALA A 35 16.76 21.19 -29.54
N ALA A 36 15.94 20.22 -29.93
CA ALA A 36 14.79 19.77 -29.13
C ALA A 36 15.21 18.89 -27.94
N ILE A 37 16.32 18.14 -28.09
CA ILE A 37 16.88 17.29 -27.04
C ILE A 37 17.57 18.16 -25.97
N VAL A 38 18.30 19.19 -26.38
CA VAL A 38 18.93 20.16 -25.46
C VAL A 38 17.87 20.92 -24.65
N ALA A 39 16.78 21.36 -25.29
CA ALA A 39 15.69 22.08 -24.61
C ALA A 39 14.82 21.22 -23.66
N ALA A 40 14.90 19.89 -23.76
CA ALA A 40 14.27 18.95 -22.81
C ALA A 40 15.20 18.64 -21.64
N SER A 41 16.52 18.54 -21.89
CA SER A 41 17.54 18.40 -20.86
C SER A 41 17.59 19.61 -19.92
N ASP A 42 17.60 20.82 -20.48
CA ASP A 42 17.65 22.07 -19.70
C ASP A 42 16.40 22.26 -18.81
N ARG A 43 15.24 21.73 -19.24
CA ARG A 43 14.00 21.75 -18.44
C ARG A 43 14.01 20.72 -17.31
N GLY A 44 14.67 19.57 -17.51
CA GLY A 44 14.85 18.56 -16.47
C GLY A 44 15.85 19.00 -15.39
N GLU A 45 16.93 19.69 -15.77
CA GLU A 45 17.93 20.20 -14.82
C GLU A 45 17.36 21.30 -13.91
N GLY A 46 16.50 22.18 -14.43
CA GLY A 46 15.85 23.21 -13.62
C GLY A 46 14.90 22.65 -12.55
N ASP A 47 14.18 21.56 -12.86
CA ASP A 47 13.27 20.89 -11.93
C ASP A 47 14.06 20.11 -10.86
N LEU A 48 15.14 19.42 -11.26
CA LEU A 48 16.04 18.72 -10.33
C LEU A 48 16.72 19.69 -9.35
N MET A 49 17.22 20.84 -9.81
CA MET A 49 17.84 21.83 -8.94
C MET A 49 16.85 22.44 -7.95
N SER A 50 15.58 22.62 -8.37
CA SER A 50 14.52 23.10 -7.48
C SER A 50 14.17 22.05 -6.41
N GLN A 51 14.10 20.77 -6.76
CA GLN A 51 13.88 19.68 -5.80
C GLN A 51 15.04 19.52 -4.82
N LEU A 52 16.28 19.72 -5.28
CA LEU A 52 17.48 19.66 -4.44
C LEU A 52 17.53 20.79 -3.40
N GLN A 53 17.16 22.01 -3.80
CA GLN A 53 17.03 23.16 -2.88
C GLN A 53 15.94 22.97 -1.83
N VAL A 54 14.81 22.35 -2.20
CA VAL A 54 13.74 22.00 -1.25
C VAL A 54 14.23 20.95 -0.25
N LEU A 55 15.00 19.97 -0.71
CA LEU A 55 15.57 18.94 0.16
C LEU A 55 16.62 19.50 1.12
N GLU A 56 17.54 20.33 0.63
CA GLU A 56 18.56 21.00 1.44
C GLU A 56 17.92 21.85 2.53
N LYS A 57 16.88 22.62 2.18
CA LYS A 57 16.13 23.41 3.16
C LYS A 57 15.42 22.55 4.21
N ARG A 58 14.81 21.43 3.81
CA ARG A 58 14.16 20.51 4.78
C ARG A 58 15.18 19.85 5.71
N VAL A 59 16.38 19.55 5.22
CA VAL A 59 17.48 19.04 6.05
C VAL A 59 17.98 20.11 7.01
N GLU A 60 18.11 21.36 6.56
CA GLU A 60 18.51 22.49 7.41
C GLU A 60 17.45 22.79 8.49
N ASP A 61 16.17 22.80 8.14
CA ASP A 61 15.04 22.94 9.07
C ASP A 61 14.99 21.77 10.09
N LEU A 62 15.32 20.54 9.66
CA LEU A 62 15.43 19.38 10.55
C LEU A 62 16.64 19.47 11.49
N LEU A 63 17.77 19.99 11.00
CA LEU A 63 18.96 20.20 11.82
C LEU A 63 18.77 21.37 12.81
N GLU A 64 18.10 22.44 12.42
CA GLU A 64 17.74 23.56 13.31
C GLU A 64 16.70 23.15 14.34
N SER A 65 15.68 22.36 13.96
CA SER A 65 14.71 21.83 14.92
C SER A 65 15.33 20.82 15.89
N GLN A 66 16.32 20.02 15.46
CA GLN A 66 17.12 19.20 16.37
C GLN A 66 18.08 20.01 17.24
N ALA A 67 18.62 21.14 16.74
CA ALA A 67 19.46 22.05 17.53
C ALA A 67 18.65 22.83 18.58
N MET A 68 17.37 23.12 18.31
CA MET A 68 16.43 23.73 19.26
C MET A 68 15.89 22.74 20.30
N GLY A 69 16.06 21.43 20.05
CA GLY A 69 15.76 20.33 20.97
C GLY A 69 16.99 19.69 21.60
N ALA A 70 18.05 20.46 21.86
CA ALA A 70 19.31 19.94 22.42
C ALA A 70 19.21 19.60 23.93
N VAL A 71 18.33 18.66 24.28
CA VAL A 71 18.45 17.78 25.45
C VAL A 71 17.82 16.45 25.02
N PRO A 72 18.59 15.51 24.42
CA PRO A 72 19.09 14.39 25.22
C PRO A 72 20.41 13.75 24.75
N VAL A 73 21.19 14.34 23.83
CA VAL A 73 22.46 13.72 23.38
C VAL A 73 23.55 13.81 24.47
N ALA A 74 23.54 14.88 25.28
CA ALA A 74 24.49 15.05 26.38
C ALA A 74 24.31 14.03 27.53
N ARG A 75 23.11 13.44 27.70
CA ARG A 75 22.82 12.44 28.74
C ARG A 75 23.26 11.04 28.36
N VAL A 76 23.14 10.65 27.09
CA VAL A 76 23.65 9.36 26.59
C VAL A 76 25.19 9.33 26.66
N ALA A 77 25.86 10.45 26.41
CA ALA A 77 27.30 10.57 26.57
C ALA A 77 27.78 10.52 28.04
N ALA A 78 26.94 10.90 29.00
CA ALA A 78 27.26 10.86 30.44
C ALA A 78 27.06 9.48 31.09
N ALA A 79 26.26 8.60 30.46
CA ALA A 79 25.96 7.26 30.98
C ALA A 79 26.92 6.16 30.47
N SER A 80 27.78 6.46 29.49
CA SER A 80 28.73 5.51 28.91
C SER A 80 30.14 5.75 29.47
N PRO A 81 30.74 4.83 30.25
CA PRO A 81 32.16 4.90 30.52
C PRO A 81 32.93 4.76 29.20
N ALA A 82 33.94 5.61 29.00
CA ALA A 82 34.71 5.65 27.77
C ALA A 82 35.29 4.25 27.46
N GLY A 83 34.75 3.58 26.43
CA GLY A 83 35.29 2.34 25.86
C GLY A 83 34.38 1.11 25.86
N SER A 84 33.16 1.14 26.39
CA SER A 84 32.22 0.01 26.32
C SER A 84 31.18 0.19 25.21
N SER A 85 31.07 -0.77 24.29
CA SER A 85 29.93 -0.86 23.38
C SER A 85 28.68 -1.21 24.18
N LEU A 86 27.61 -0.42 24.04
CA LEU A 86 26.32 -0.73 24.65
C LEU A 86 25.79 -2.05 24.08
N SER A 87 25.34 -2.94 24.96
CA SER A 87 24.65 -4.15 24.53
C SER A 87 23.28 -3.79 23.94
N GLU A 88 22.76 -4.62 23.03
CA GLU A 88 21.44 -4.43 22.43
C GLU A 88 20.34 -4.31 23.51
N ASP A 89 20.45 -5.09 24.59
CA ASP A 89 19.51 -5.02 25.72
C ASP A 89 19.62 -3.70 26.49
N SER A 90 20.84 -3.14 26.65
CA SER A 90 21.03 -1.82 27.26
C SER A 90 20.46 -0.70 26.39
N VAL A 91 20.55 -0.81 25.07
CA VAL A 91 19.88 0.14 24.15
C VAL A 91 18.37 0.00 24.26
N ARG A 92 17.85 -1.22 24.31
CA ARG A 92 16.40 -1.50 24.41
C ARG A 92 15.81 -1.01 25.74
N ASP A 93 16.56 -1.12 26.83
CA ASP A 93 16.17 -0.61 28.16
C ASP A 93 16.30 0.92 28.25
N LEU A 94 17.33 1.52 27.62
CA LEU A 94 17.48 2.96 27.53
C LEU A 94 16.35 3.60 26.70
N VAL A 95 15.99 2.97 25.57
CA VAL A 95 14.84 3.40 24.74
C VAL A 95 13.55 3.28 25.54
N ARG A 96 13.32 2.18 26.28
CA ARG A 96 12.15 2.05 27.17
C ARG A 96 12.14 3.09 28.30
N GLY A 97 13.30 3.47 28.82
CA GLY A 97 13.46 4.51 29.82
C GLY A 97 13.16 5.90 29.27
N LEU A 98 13.70 6.24 28.10
CA LEU A 98 13.45 7.51 27.41
C LEU A 98 11.99 7.65 26.96
N VAL A 99 11.36 6.56 26.52
CA VAL A 99 9.91 6.53 26.23
C VAL A 99 9.08 6.70 27.50
N LYS A 100 9.61 6.34 28.68
CA LYS A 100 8.93 6.58 29.97
C LYS A 100 9.21 7.96 30.58
N GLU A 101 10.37 8.55 30.33
CA GLU A 101 10.78 9.83 30.94
C GLU A 101 10.54 11.06 30.04
N ASP A 102 10.69 10.94 28.71
CA ASP A 102 10.66 12.06 27.77
C ASP A 102 9.62 11.93 26.63
N ALA A 103 8.80 10.86 26.63
CA ALA A 103 7.57 10.84 25.84
C ALA A 103 6.37 11.05 26.76
N LEU A 104 5.69 12.19 26.57
CA LEU A 104 4.29 12.45 26.95
C LEU A 104 3.99 12.93 28.39
N THR A 105 4.80 13.79 29.01
CA THR A 105 4.30 14.62 30.13
C THR A 105 3.60 15.91 29.68
N GLY A 106 3.50 16.15 28.37
CA GLY A 106 2.75 17.23 27.74
C GLY A 106 1.61 16.79 26.83
N ALA A 107 1.41 15.49 26.61
CA ALA A 107 0.09 15.01 26.23
C ALA A 107 -0.65 14.90 27.55
N GLU A 108 -1.63 15.77 27.76
CA GLU A 108 -2.64 15.55 28.79
C GLU A 108 -3.13 14.10 28.67
N ASP A 109 -3.61 13.50 29.77
CA ASP A 109 -4.35 12.23 29.78
C ASP A 109 -5.60 12.34 28.88
N GLY A 110 -5.39 12.52 27.59
CA GLY A 110 -6.38 12.61 26.55
C GLY A 110 -6.96 11.22 26.48
N GLU A 111 -8.22 11.13 26.89
CA GLU A 111 -9.03 9.95 26.70
C GLU A 111 -8.79 9.40 25.30
N ILE A 112 -8.32 8.16 25.20
CA ILE A 112 -8.09 7.50 23.90
C ILE A 112 -9.46 7.44 23.21
N VAL A 113 -9.66 8.29 22.22
CA VAL A 113 -10.88 8.30 21.41
C VAL A 113 -10.74 7.18 20.38
N TRP A 114 -11.56 6.15 20.50
CA TRP A 114 -11.60 5.10 19.48
C TRP A 114 -12.58 5.48 18.37
N PRO A 115 -12.35 4.96 17.14
CA PRO A 115 -13.18 5.29 15.99
C PRO A 115 -14.66 5.06 16.25
N GLY A 116 -15.51 5.93 15.70
CA GLY A 116 -16.97 5.82 15.86
C GLY A 116 -17.49 6.04 17.28
N GLY A 117 -16.66 6.56 18.20
CA GLY A 117 -17.03 6.77 19.60
C GLY A 117 -17.16 5.48 20.41
N HIS A 118 -16.54 4.39 19.95
CA HIS A 118 -16.48 3.14 20.68
C HIS A 118 -15.58 3.25 21.94
N ALA A 119 -15.78 2.36 22.92
CA ALA A 119 -15.02 2.41 24.17
C ALA A 119 -13.63 1.76 24.04
N SER A 120 -13.38 0.94 23.02
CA SER A 120 -12.11 0.26 22.76
C SER A 120 -11.97 -0.18 21.31
N ALA A 121 -10.74 -0.49 20.87
CA ALA A 121 -10.48 -1.15 19.58
C ALA A 121 -11.26 -2.46 19.43
N ALA A 122 -11.37 -3.25 20.51
CA ALA A 122 -12.12 -4.51 20.47
C ALA A 122 -13.62 -4.27 20.24
N ASP A 123 -14.18 -3.19 20.78
CA ASP A 123 -15.58 -2.82 20.53
C ASP A 123 -15.79 -2.37 19.08
N THR A 124 -14.88 -1.56 18.53
CA THR A 124 -14.89 -1.18 17.11
C THR A 124 -14.81 -2.41 16.20
N ILE A 125 -13.89 -3.34 16.47
CA ILE A 125 -13.74 -4.57 15.69
C ILE A 125 -14.97 -5.45 15.76
N ARG A 126 -15.54 -5.67 16.95
CA ARG A 126 -16.77 -6.46 17.09
C ARG A 126 -17.91 -5.86 16.28
N ALA A 127 -18.09 -4.53 16.33
CA ALA A 127 -19.08 -3.84 15.51
C ALA A 127 -18.86 -4.03 13.99
N ILE A 128 -17.59 -4.07 13.53
CA ILE A 128 -17.25 -4.36 12.13
C ILE A 128 -17.54 -5.83 11.76
N LEU A 129 -17.15 -6.77 12.61
CA LEU A 129 -17.28 -8.22 12.35
C LEU A 129 -18.74 -8.70 12.42
N ASP A 130 -19.53 -8.13 13.34
CA ASP A 130 -20.95 -8.44 13.49
C ASP A 130 -21.80 -7.82 12.36
N GLY A 131 -21.21 -6.91 11.57
CA GLY A 131 -21.87 -6.21 10.47
C GLY A 131 -22.78 -5.07 10.92
N ASP A 132 -22.65 -4.61 12.17
CA ASP A 132 -23.37 -3.45 12.71
C ASP A 132 -22.95 -2.16 12.01
N VAL A 133 -21.73 -2.14 11.47
CA VAL A 133 -21.17 -1.05 10.68
C VAL A 133 -20.89 -1.56 9.26
N THR A 134 -21.35 -0.84 8.24
CA THR A 134 -21.26 -1.30 6.85
C THR A 134 -20.72 -0.24 5.90
N GLY A 135 -20.14 -0.69 4.78
CA GLY A 135 -19.81 0.19 3.65
C GLY A 135 -18.87 1.34 4.01
N GLU A 136 -19.33 2.57 3.78
CA GLU A 136 -18.57 3.80 3.99
C GLU A 136 -18.22 4.03 5.47
N ASP A 137 -19.08 3.60 6.39
CA ASP A 137 -18.83 3.76 7.83
C ASP A 137 -17.60 2.95 8.25
N VAL A 138 -17.43 1.74 7.72
CA VAL A 138 -16.24 0.92 7.99
C VAL A 138 -14.98 1.63 7.48
N ALA A 139 -15.01 2.17 6.25
CA ALA A 139 -13.86 2.91 5.72
C ALA A 139 -13.51 4.12 6.59
N GLY A 140 -14.50 4.88 7.04
CA GLY A 140 -14.32 6.00 7.97
C GLY A 140 -13.68 5.58 9.29
N LEU A 141 -14.06 4.42 9.85
CA LEU A 141 -13.44 3.90 11.09
C LEU A 141 -11.93 3.61 10.91
N TRP A 142 -11.54 3.01 9.79
CA TRP A 142 -10.12 2.73 9.50
C TRP A 142 -9.33 4.02 9.26
N GLU A 143 -9.91 5.01 8.57
CA GLU A 143 -9.31 6.34 8.37
C GLU A 143 -9.15 7.09 9.70
N GLU A 144 -10.15 7.07 10.56
CA GLU A 144 -10.09 7.66 11.90
C GLU A 144 -9.03 6.96 12.77
N ALA A 145 -8.97 5.63 12.74
CA ALA A 145 -7.91 4.88 13.43
C ALA A 145 -6.53 5.27 12.91
N ALA A 146 -6.38 5.49 11.61
CA ALA A 146 -5.12 5.93 11.00
C ALA A 146 -4.72 7.32 11.49
N ALA A 147 -5.66 8.27 11.47
CA ALA A 147 -5.44 9.64 11.90
C ALA A 147 -5.01 9.73 13.38
N ASN A 148 -5.48 8.79 14.21
CA ASN A 148 -5.15 8.72 15.63
C ASN A 148 -3.97 7.79 15.95
N GLY A 149 -3.30 7.20 14.95
CA GLY A 149 -2.18 6.26 15.18
C GLY A 149 -2.58 4.91 15.79
N GLN A 150 -3.86 4.55 15.72
CA GLN A 150 -4.48 3.38 16.36
C GLN A 150 -4.61 2.16 15.44
N LEU A 151 -4.13 2.23 14.18
CA LEU A 151 -4.32 1.14 13.22
C LEU A 151 -3.72 -0.20 13.67
N HIS A 152 -2.55 -0.17 14.31
CA HIS A 152 -1.92 -1.39 14.83
C HIS A 152 -2.74 -2.03 15.95
N ASP A 153 -3.26 -1.22 16.88
CA ASP A 153 -4.11 -1.72 17.97
C ASP A 153 -5.42 -2.29 17.44
N LEU A 154 -6.00 -1.65 16.43
CA LEU A 154 -7.22 -2.10 15.78
C LEU A 154 -7.01 -3.44 15.05
N LEU A 155 -5.89 -3.59 14.32
CA LEU A 155 -5.51 -4.85 13.69
C LEU A 155 -5.21 -5.96 14.71
N ALA A 156 -4.51 -5.64 15.80
CA ALA A 156 -4.24 -6.59 16.87
C ALA A 156 -5.52 -7.09 17.55
N ALA A 157 -6.48 -6.18 17.79
CA ALA A 157 -7.79 -6.55 18.31
C ALA A 157 -8.55 -7.47 17.32
N MET A 158 -8.50 -7.18 16.03
CA MET A 158 -9.08 -8.03 14.98
C MET A 158 -8.47 -9.43 14.98
N GLU A 159 -7.15 -9.53 15.05
CA GLU A 159 -6.47 -10.82 15.11
C GLU A 159 -6.86 -11.62 16.35
N ALA A 160 -6.90 -10.98 17.52
CA ALA A 160 -7.29 -11.61 18.78
C ALA A 160 -8.75 -12.10 18.78
N GLU A 161 -9.69 -11.32 18.25
CA GLU A 161 -11.08 -11.76 18.08
C GLU A 161 -11.15 -12.98 17.15
N MET A 162 -10.38 -12.97 16.06
CA MET A 162 -10.33 -14.08 15.12
C MET A 162 -9.69 -15.36 15.68
N GLU A 163 -8.81 -15.31 16.68
CA GLU A 163 -8.22 -16.52 17.28
C GLU A 163 -9.29 -17.47 17.83
N ASN A 164 -10.42 -16.93 18.30
CA ASN A 164 -11.53 -17.70 18.85
C ASN A 164 -12.52 -18.19 17.78
N VAL A 165 -12.42 -17.67 16.55
CA VAL A 165 -13.26 -18.09 15.42
C VAL A 165 -12.70 -19.38 14.81
N PRO A 166 -13.51 -20.43 14.58
CA PRO A 166 -13.07 -21.63 13.90
C PRO A 166 -12.42 -21.32 12.54
N GLU A 167 -11.31 -22.01 12.26
CA GLU A 167 -10.64 -21.93 10.96
C GLU A 167 -11.62 -22.20 9.82
N SER A 168 -11.80 -21.20 8.97
CA SER A 168 -12.79 -21.18 7.90
C SER A 168 -12.34 -20.20 6.80
N ALA A 169 -12.93 -20.33 5.61
CA ALA A 169 -12.68 -19.39 4.53
C ALA A 169 -13.09 -17.96 4.91
N ASP A 170 -14.25 -17.81 5.57
CA ASP A 170 -14.80 -16.51 5.98
C ASP A 170 -13.87 -15.80 6.97
N LYS A 171 -13.34 -16.51 7.97
CA LYS A 171 -12.34 -15.96 8.92
C LYS A 171 -11.14 -15.36 8.19
N HIS A 172 -10.58 -16.09 7.22
CA HIS A 172 -9.44 -15.58 6.45
C HIS A 172 -9.82 -14.44 5.52
N PHE A 173 -11.04 -14.47 4.97
CA PHE A 173 -11.55 -13.40 4.14
C PHE A 173 -11.74 -12.10 4.94
N ASP A 174 -12.28 -12.16 6.15
CA ASP A 174 -12.42 -11.00 7.02
C ASP A 174 -11.05 -10.45 7.47
N ARG A 175 -10.08 -11.34 7.76
CA ARG A 175 -8.69 -10.92 8.01
C ARG A 175 -8.13 -10.16 6.81
N ALA A 176 -8.34 -10.67 5.60
CA ALA A 176 -7.88 -10.05 4.37
C ALA A 176 -8.50 -8.67 4.14
N ARG A 177 -9.81 -8.52 4.44
CA ARG A 177 -10.53 -7.23 4.38
C ARG A 177 -9.95 -6.22 5.37
N ALA A 178 -9.66 -6.63 6.60
CA ALA A 178 -9.09 -5.74 7.61
C ALA A 178 -7.71 -5.20 7.18
N TYR A 179 -6.80 -6.06 6.71
CA TYR A 179 -5.52 -5.60 6.17
C TYR A 179 -5.69 -4.71 4.94
N TYR A 180 -6.63 -5.03 4.04
CA TYR A 180 -6.93 -4.21 2.87
C TYR A 180 -7.42 -2.80 3.28
N SER A 181 -8.30 -2.72 4.27
CA SER A 181 -8.78 -1.44 4.79
C SER A 181 -7.67 -0.63 5.44
N ALA A 182 -6.83 -1.26 6.26
CA ALA A 182 -5.66 -0.60 6.85
C ALA A 182 -4.72 -0.05 5.76
N ALA A 183 -4.46 -0.85 4.71
CA ALA A 183 -3.62 -0.46 3.59
C ALA A 183 -4.17 0.74 2.79
N GLN A 184 -5.49 0.89 2.70
CA GLN A 184 -6.12 2.06 2.09
C GLN A 184 -6.07 3.30 2.99
N ALA A 185 -6.25 3.11 4.30
CA ALA A 185 -6.24 4.19 5.28
C ALA A 185 -4.85 4.83 5.45
N MET A 186 -3.77 4.06 5.22
CA MET A 186 -2.40 4.58 5.14
C MET A 186 -1.69 4.13 3.84
N PRO A 187 -1.81 4.92 2.75
CA PRO A 187 -1.22 4.58 1.45
C PRO A 187 0.31 4.53 1.45
N SER A 188 0.96 5.32 2.32
CA SER A 188 2.36 5.08 2.66
C SER A 188 2.37 3.97 3.69
N ASN A 189 2.92 2.80 3.32
CA ASN A 189 2.90 1.54 4.07
C ASN A 189 3.27 1.59 5.57
N GLY A 190 3.61 2.74 6.18
CA GLY A 190 4.08 2.80 7.55
C GLY A 190 5.18 1.75 7.78
N ASP A 191 5.08 1.04 8.89
CA ASP A 191 5.95 -0.11 9.19
C ASP A 191 5.37 -1.46 8.71
N GLY A 192 4.15 -1.50 8.13
CA GLY A 192 3.43 -2.73 7.79
C GLY A 192 3.29 -2.99 6.28
N ASN A 193 3.40 -4.24 5.84
CA ASN A 193 3.16 -4.58 4.43
C ASN A 193 1.73 -5.09 4.20
N TRP A 194 0.74 -4.29 4.62
CA TRP A 194 -0.65 -4.71 4.69
C TRP A 194 -1.27 -5.11 3.34
N TRP A 195 -0.76 -4.57 2.23
CA TRP A 195 -1.13 -5.01 0.88
C TRP A 195 -0.74 -6.47 0.60
N VAL A 196 0.44 -6.89 1.07
CA VAL A 196 0.90 -8.28 0.98
C VAL A 196 0.13 -9.16 1.96
N ASP A 197 -0.01 -8.74 3.22
CA ASP A 197 -0.72 -9.49 4.25
C ASP A 197 -2.18 -9.77 3.85
N SER A 198 -2.85 -8.77 3.27
CA SER A 198 -4.19 -8.92 2.69
C SER A 198 -4.22 -10.00 1.60
N ASN A 199 -3.25 -9.99 0.68
CA ASN A 199 -3.18 -10.98 -0.39
C ASN A 199 -2.87 -12.40 0.10
N GLU A 200 -2.06 -12.54 1.14
CA GLU A 200 -1.82 -13.84 1.79
C GLU A 200 -3.07 -14.36 2.50
N ALA A 201 -3.81 -13.47 3.18
CA ALA A 201 -5.07 -13.82 3.83
C ALA A 201 -6.14 -14.24 2.81
N TYR A 202 -6.29 -13.53 1.68
CA TYR A 202 -7.19 -13.99 0.60
C TYR A 202 -6.77 -15.35 0.03
N SER A 203 -5.46 -15.59 -0.13
CA SER A 203 -4.95 -16.88 -0.57
C SER A 203 -5.29 -18.00 0.41
N SER A 204 -5.24 -17.70 1.71
CA SER A 204 -5.65 -18.61 2.77
C SER A 204 -7.14 -18.91 2.70
N ALA A 205 -8.01 -17.90 2.52
CA ALA A 205 -9.44 -18.11 2.33
C ALA A 205 -9.73 -19.08 1.16
N LEU A 206 -9.05 -18.89 0.02
CA LEU A 206 -9.19 -19.75 -1.16
C LEU A 206 -8.60 -21.15 -1.00
N LYS A 207 -7.73 -21.38 -0.01
CA LYS A 207 -7.26 -22.72 0.35
C LYS A 207 -8.35 -23.50 1.09
N TYR A 208 -9.10 -22.84 1.98
CA TYR A 208 -10.20 -23.46 2.71
C TYR A 208 -11.45 -23.64 1.85
N ASP A 209 -11.80 -22.61 1.06
CA ASP A 209 -12.88 -22.69 0.08
C ASP A 209 -12.39 -22.18 -1.28
N PRO A 210 -11.98 -23.08 -2.20
CA PRO A 210 -11.60 -22.72 -3.55
C PRO A 210 -12.73 -22.06 -4.37
N GLN A 211 -13.99 -22.20 -3.94
CA GLN A 211 -15.16 -21.60 -4.58
C GLN A 211 -15.56 -20.26 -3.95
N HIS A 212 -14.83 -19.77 -2.94
CA HIS A 212 -15.15 -18.52 -2.26
C HIS A 212 -15.03 -17.32 -3.22
N TRP A 213 -16.17 -16.91 -3.78
CA TRP A 213 -16.22 -15.94 -4.89
C TRP A 213 -15.63 -14.59 -4.49
N GLU A 214 -16.02 -14.06 -3.32
CA GLU A 214 -15.65 -12.70 -2.92
C GLU A 214 -14.14 -12.58 -2.62
N ALA A 215 -13.56 -13.49 -1.84
CA ALA A 215 -12.11 -13.60 -1.65
C ALA A 215 -11.34 -13.65 -2.97
N ARG A 216 -11.82 -14.43 -3.96
CA ARG A 216 -11.19 -14.52 -5.28
C ARG A 216 -11.29 -13.20 -6.05
N TYR A 217 -12.45 -12.55 -6.02
CA TYR A 217 -12.67 -11.26 -6.67
C TYR A 217 -11.81 -10.15 -6.08
N GLN A 218 -11.77 -10.05 -4.75
CA GLN A 218 -10.97 -9.02 -4.07
C GLN A 218 -9.47 -9.27 -4.27
N LYS A 219 -9.00 -10.52 -4.21
CA LYS A 219 -7.61 -10.86 -4.55
C LYS A 219 -7.27 -10.46 -5.98
N ALA A 220 -8.13 -10.79 -6.95
CA ALA A 220 -7.91 -10.45 -8.36
C ALA A 220 -7.83 -8.93 -8.57
N ARG A 221 -8.72 -8.17 -7.91
CA ARG A 221 -8.69 -6.71 -7.93
C ARG A 221 -7.42 -6.16 -7.32
N ASN A 222 -7.03 -6.61 -6.13
CA ASN A 222 -5.80 -6.15 -5.48
C ASN A 222 -4.58 -6.41 -6.39
N MET A 223 -4.46 -7.63 -6.93
CA MET A 223 -3.39 -8.02 -7.85
C MET A 223 -3.37 -7.24 -9.17
N SER A 224 -4.50 -6.68 -9.61
CA SER A 224 -4.57 -5.88 -10.85
C SER A 224 -3.78 -4.56 -10.76
N PHE A 225 -3.55 -4.05 -9.55
CA PHE A 225 -2.81 -2.81 -9.30
C PHE A 225 -1.33 -3.06 -8.97
N TRP A 226 -0.91 -4.31 -8.83
CA TRP A 226 0.48 -4.64 -8.56
C TRP A 226 1.37 -4.28 -9.76
N PRO A 227 2.60 -3.76 -9.52
CA PRO A 227 3.53 -3.48 -10.60
C PRO A 227 3.78 -4.71 -11.48
N VAL A 228 3.83 -4.50 -12.80
CA VAL A 228 4.01 -5.57 -13.81
C VAL A 228 5.24 -6.45 -13.51
N ALA A 229 6.31 -5.85 -12.96
CA ALA A 229 7.54 -6.56 -12.59
C ALA A 229 7.32 -7.71 -11.58
N TYR A 230 6.25 -7.67 -10.79
CA TYR A 230 5.90 -8.72 -9.83
C TYR A 230 4.91 -9.75 -10.39
N GLY A 231 4.47 -9.61 -11.65
CA GLY A 231 3.56 -10.57 -12.29
C GLY A 231 2.11 -10.52 -11.82
N GLY A 232 1.73 -9.57 -10.95
CA GLY A 232 0.40 -9.49 -10.36
C GLY A 232 -0.74 -9.43 -11.38
N GLN A 233 -0.56 -8.71 -12.50
CA GLN A 233 -1.57 -8.66 -13.56
C GLN A 233 -1.84 -10.03 -14.21
N ALA A 234 -0.82 -10.88 -14.38
CA ALA A 234 -1.01 -12.21 -14.94
C ALA A 234 -1.74 -13.14 -13.96
N GLU A 235 -1.50 -12.98 -12.65
CA GLU A 235 -2.24 -13.69 -11.61
C GLU A 235 -3.70 -13.20 -11.51
N ALA A 236 -3.92 -11.89 -11.58
CA ALA A 236 -5.26 -11.28 -11.61
C ALA A 236 -6.11 -11.85 -12.75
N VAL A 237 -5.56 -11.95 -13.97
CA VAL A 237 -6.25 -12.57 -15.12
C VAL A 237 -6.70 -13.99 -14.80
N LYS A 238 -5.83 -14.85 -14.24
CA LYS A 238 -6.20 -16.23 -13.87
C LYS A 238 -7.35 -16.27 -12.86
N HIS A 239 -7.35 -15.37 -11.87
CA HIS A 239 -8.44 -15.30 -10.91
C HIS A 239 -9.75 -14.82 -11.55
N PHE A 240 -9.72 -13.81 -12.42
CA PHE A 240 -10.91 -13.33 -13.13
C PHE A 240 -11.46 -14.34 -14.15
N GLU A 241 -10.61 -15.08 -14.86
CA GLU A 241 -11.03 -16.21 -15.71
C GLU A 241 -11.81 -17.24 -14.87
N ARG A 242 -11.27 -17.61 -13.69
CA ARG A 242 -11.94 -18.56 -12.80
C ARG A 242 -13.26 -18.03 -12.25
N LEU A 243 -13.37 -16.72 -11.98
CA LEU A 243 -14.62 -16.10 -11.55
C LEU A 243 -15.69 -16.11 -12.63
N ALA A 244 -15.31 -15.87 -13.89
CA ALA A 244 -16.21 -15.99 -15.03
C ALA A 244 -16.74 -17.43 -15.15
N ASP A 245 -15.85 -18.42 -15.05
CA ASP A 245 -16.25 -19.84 -15.07
C ASP A 245 -17.18 -20.20 -13.90
N GLN A 246 -16.91 -19.68 -12.70
CA GLN A 246 -17.78 -19.86 -11.53
C GLN A 246 -19.17 -19.28 -11.77
N GLN A 247 -19.24 -18.06 -12.32
CA GLN A 247 -20.51 -17.39 -12.64
C GLN A 247 -21.35 -18.19 -13.64
N GLU A 248 -20.71 -18.69 -14.69
CA GLU A 248 -21.39 -19.45 -15.74
C GLU A 248 -21.82 -20.84 -15.31
N SER A 249 -21.12 -21.43 -14.34
CA SER A 249 -21.52 -22.71 -13.76
C SER A 249 -22.76 -22.63 -12.87
N GLY A 250 -23.28 -21.42 -12.60
CA GLY A 250 -24.42 -21.19 -11.71
C GLY A 250 -24.10 -21.32 -10.22
N ASN A 251 -22.84 -21.54 -9.85
CA ASN A 251 -22.37 -21.67 -8.47
C ASN A 251 -22.05 -20.32 -7.84
N VAL A 252 -23.00 -19.39 -7.88
CA VAL A 252 -22.78 -18.01 -7.43
C VAL A 252 -23.83 -17.59 -6.41
N THR A 253 -23.37 -17.17 -5.24
CA THR A 253 -24.19 -16.68 -4.13
C THR A 253 -24.82 -15.34 -4.47
N ALA A 254 -26.12 -15.16 -4.18
CA ALA A 254 -26.89 -13.97 -4.57
C ALA A 254 -26.28 -12.62 -4.12
N GLY A 255 -25.47 -12.61 -3.05
CA GLY A 255 -24.86 -11.40 -2.49
C GLY A 255 -23.90 -10.65 -3.41
N ASN A 256 -23.37 -11.29 -4.45
CA ASN A 256 -22.29 -10.71 -5.27
C ASN A 256 -22.74 -10.25 -6.68
N ALA A 257 -24.04 -10.27 -6.96
CA ALA A 257 -24.58 -10.02 -8.30
C ALA A 257 -24.13 -8.68 -8.92
N ALA A 258 -23.98 -7.63 -8.10
CA ALA A 258 -23.53 -6.32 -8.56
C ALA A 258 -22.07 -6.29 -9.08
N ASN A 259 -21.25 -7.28 -8.71
CA ASN A 259 -19.86 -7.38 -9.15
C ASN A 259 -19.68 -8.35 -10.32
N TYR A 260 -20.71 -9.08 -10.75
CA TYR A 260 -20.54 -10.05 -11.83
C TYR A 260 -20.22 -9.45 -13.19
N PRO A 261 -20.92 -8.38 -13.65
CA PRO A 261 -20.51 -7.71 -14.88
C PRO A 261 -19.08 -7.16 -14.79
N LYS A 262 -18.68 -6.67 -13.60
CA LYS A 262 -17.35 -6.11 -13.35
C LYS A 262 -16.23 -7.15 -13.55
N THR A 263 -16.48 -8.44 -13.29
CA THR A 263 -15.52 -9.52 -13.58
C THR A 263 -15.07 -9.49 -15.04
N TYR A 264 -16.01 -9.36 -15.98
CA TYR A 264 -15.73 -9.32 -17.42
C TYR A 264 -15.07 -8.00 -17.84
N VAL A 265 -15.49 -6.89 -17.24
CA VAL A 265 -14.85 -5.58 -17.46
C VAL A 265 -13.37 -5.64 -17.06
N TRP A 266 -13.07 -6.11 -15.85
CA TRP A 266 -11.69 -6.26 -15.35
C TRP A 266 -10.87 -7.20 -16.23
N LEU A 267 -11.43 -8.36 -16.57
CA LEU A 267 -10.74 -9.35 -17.40
C LEU A 267 -10.37 -8.78 -18.78
N GLY A 268 -11.31 -8.14 -19.47
CA GLY A 268 -11.03 -7.56 -20.77
C GLY A 268 -10.07 -6.37 -20.70
N ASN A 269 -10.17 -5.52 -19.67
CA ASN A 269 -9.23 -4.43 -19.45
C ASN A 269 -7.79 -4.94 -19.25
N LEU A 270 -7.61 -5.99 -18.44
CA LEU A 270 -6.30 -6.60 -18.20
C LEU A 270 -5.72 -7.22 -19.46
N TYR A 271 -6.54 -7.89 -20.29
CA TYR A 271 -6.08 -8.37 -21.60
C TYR A 271 -5.69 -7.22 -22.52
N ALA A 272 -6.48 -6.14 -22.59
CA ALA A 272 -6.18 -4.99 -23.42
C ALA A 272 -4.86 -4.30 -23.01
N GLN A 273 -4.63 -4.12 -21.71
CA GLN A 273 -3.37 -3.58 -21.17
C GLN A 273 -2.15 -4.44 -21.55
N GLN A 274 -2.34 -5.74 -21.76
CA GLN A 274 -1.30 -6.67 -22.22
C GLN A 274 -1.18 -6.75 -23.75
N GLY A 275 -1.90 -5.89 -24.50
CA GLY A 275 -1.94 -5.93 -25.97
C GLY A 275 -2.72 -7.10 -26.56
N LYS A 276 -3.47 -7.85 -25.75
CA LYS A 276 -4.25 -9.03 -26.16
C LYS A 276 -5.66 -8.63 -26.60
N THR A 277 -5.77 -7.79 -27.62
CA THR A 277 -7.04 -7.17 -28.07
C THR A 277 -8.14 -8.18 -28.38
N ALA A 278 -7.82 -9.30 -29.02
CA ALA A 278 -8.82 -10.33 -29.33
C ALA A 278 -9.41 -10.98 -28.06
N GLN A 279 -8.57 -11.23 -27.04
CA GLN A 279 -9.03 -11.77 -25.76
C GLN A 279 -9.83 -10.74 -24.96
N ALA A 280 -9.45 -9.46 -25.05
CA ALA A 280 -10.20 -8.37 -24.44
C ALA A 280 -11.62 -8.28 -25.00
N ARG A 281 -11.76 -8.24 -26.34
CA ARG A 281 -13.05 -8.24 -27.03
C ARG A 281 -13.89 -9.46 -26.63
N ALA A 282 -13.31 -10.66 -26.66
CA ALA A 282 -14.00 -11.89 -26.30
C ALA A 282 -14.50 -11.87 -24.84
N ALA A 283 -13.71 -11.35 -23.90
CA ALA A 283 -14.11 -11.22 -22.50
C ALA A 283 -15.31 -10.26 -22.33
N TRP A 284 -15.28 -9.11 -23.01
CA TRP A 284 -16.38 -8.14 -22.95
C TRP A 284 -17.65 -8.65 -23.63
N GLU A 285 -17.54 -9.33 -24.78
CA GLU A 285 -18.67 -9.98 -25.46
C GLU A 285 -19.29 -11.09 -24.59
N ARG A 286 -18.46 -11.92 -23.95
CA ARG A 286 -18.91 -12.95 -23.00
C ARG A 286 -19.68 -12.33 -21.83
N GLY A 287 -19.18 -11.23 -21.27
CA GLY A 287 -19.87 -10.48 -20.22
C GLY A 287 -21.20 -9.90 -20.68
N LEU A 288 -21.26 -9.32 -21.88
CA LEU A 288 -22.49 -8.70 -22.40
C LEU A 288 -23.57 -9.74 -22.74
N ALA A 289 -23.15 -10.93 -23.16
CA ALA A 289 -24.06 -12.07 -23.35
C ALA A 289 -24.70 -12.53 -22.02
N ALA A 290 -23.92 -12.55 -20.93
CA ALA A 290 -24.39 -12.92 -19.59
C ALA A 290 -25.19 -11.79 -18.90
N PHE A 291 -24.84 -10.53 -19.15
CA PHE A 291 -25.47 -9.34 -18.58
C PHE A 291 -25.89 -8.35 -19.66
N PRO A 292 -26.98 -8.65 -20.41
CA PRO A 292 -27.45 -7.78 -21.47
C PRO A 292 -27.80 -6.40 -20.91
N GLY A 293 -27.19 -5.35 -21.46
CA GLY A 293 -27.46 -3.97 -21.07
C GLY A 293 -26.52 -3.37 -20.01
N ASP A 294 -25.48 -4.08 -19.58
CA ASP A 294 -24.43 -3.47 -18.77
C ASP A 294 -23.71 -2.35 -19.57
N GLY A 295 -23.79 -1.13 -19.06
CA GLY A 295 -23.30 0.06 -19.76
C GLY A 295 -21.78 0.08 -19.94
N TRP A 296 -21.03 -0.45 -18.96
CA TRP A 296 -19.57 -0.47 -19.02
C TRP A 296 -19.07 -1.44 -20.09
N LEU A 297 -19.69 -2.63 -20.19
CA LEU A 297 -19.36 -3.61 -21.22
C LEU A 297 -19.67 -3.09 -22.63
N LEU A 298 -20.82 -2.42 -22.80
CA LEU A 298 -21.19 -1.76 -24.06
C LEU A 298 -20.19 -0.67 -24.45
N GLU A 299 -19.83 0.21 -23.51
CA GLU A 299 -18.84 1.26 -23.74
C GLU A 299 -17.49 0.68 -24.20
N ARG A 300 -17.01 -0.37 -23.54
CA ARG A 300 -15.73 -1.01 -23.91
C ARG A 300 -15.74 -1.58 -25.32
N LEU A 301 -16.80 -2.27 -25.72
CA LEU A 301 -16.90 -2.82 -27.08
C LEU A 301 -16.99 -1.72 -28.14
N ASN A 302 -17.77 -0.67 -27.88
CA ASN A 302 -17.86 0.47 -28.80
C ASN A 302 -16.54 1.23 -28.95
N SER A 303 -15.64 1.17 -27.96
CA SER A 303 -14.33 1.82 -28.03
C SER A 303 -13.30 1.08 -28.91
N LEU A 304 -13.63 -0.13 -29.38
CA LEU A 304 -12.76 -0.94 -30.25
C LEU A 304 -13.00 -0.70 -31.75
N ASP A 305 -14.08 -0.02 -32.12
CA ASP A 305 -14.52 0.21 -33.50
C ASP A 305 -14.14 1.63 -33.96
#